data_AF-A0AAD5PFR6-F1
#
_entry.id   AF-A0AAD5PFR6-F1
#
_cell.length_a   1.000
_cell.length_b   1.000
_cell.length_c   1.000
_cell.angle_alpha   90.00
_cell.angle_beta   90.00
_cell.angle_gamma   90.00
#
_symmetry.space_group_name_H-M   'P 1'
#
loop_
_entity.id
_entity.type
_entity.pdbx_description
1 polymer ?
#
loop_
_entity_poly.entity_id
_entity_poly.type
_entity_poly.pdbx_seq_one_letter_code
_entity_poly.pdbx_strand_id
1 'polypeptide(L)'
;MIYAPKNFPNNKQTKTTTYLTLSIVLILGAGYGTRLQRDLHASSDYKHLLGVPKALLPLGGRDALITHWLDLFRSHNINDIYVVTNAATYDAFVSWAERNQVRQENIVSDGTLTNETRLGAVPDIAFGIHHFGLEQDSVLVVGGDTLFLSDFQLQDLLAQVTPGSCLVTTYAVPDSEVHKFGIVETDQEGIMTSFLEKPNPKETTSRLACPCFYLFDKQALPLLDAFVEEFKGQPKETFDATGKFLAYLYPRFKVKTFPISGRIDVGGLKSYIDANAYFA
;
A
#
# COMPACT_ATOMS: atom_id res chain seq x y z
N MET A 1 16.47 5.05 -10.92
CA MET A 1 16.94 6.38 -11.40
C MET A 1 16.01 7.40 -10.78
N ILE A 2 16.51 8.19 -9.83
CA ILE A 2 15.71 9.12 -9.04
C ILE A 2 15.53 10.40 -9.88
N TYR A 3 14.29 10.75 -10.22
CA TYR A 3 13.92 12.02 -10.83
C TYR A 3 13.21 12.89 -9.79
N ALA A 4 13.70 14.11 -9.57
CA ALA A 4 13.09 15.10 -8.68
C ALA A 4 12.22 16.08 -9.51
N PRO A 5 11.01 16.46 -9.04
CA PRO A 5 10.29 17.61 -9.56
C PRO A 5 10.25 18.80 -8.57
N LYS A 6 9.83 19.94 -9.13
CA LYS A 6 10.03 21.33 -8.68
C LYS A 6 9.19 21.75 -7.47
N ASN A 7 9.71 22.75 -6.75
CA ASN A 7 9.14 23.48 -5.61
C ASN A 7 7.66 23.85 -5.74
N PHE A 8 6.87 23.49 -4.73
CA PHE A 8 5.55 24.09 -4.43
C PHE A 8 5.68 25.17 -3.34
N PRO A 9 4.88 26.26 -3.38
CA PRO A 9 4.97 27.33 -2.40
C PRO A 9 4.45 26.90 -1.02
N ASN A 10 5.31 27.08 -0.02
CA ASN A 10 5.01 26.93 1.40
C ASN A 10 4.08 28.07 1.87
N ASN A 11 2.85 27.76 2.28
CA ASN A 11 2.01 28.71 3.00
C ASN A 11 1.71 28.17 4.40
N LYS A 12 2.51 28.62 5.38
CA LYS A 12 2.32 28.30 6.80
C LYS A 12 1.16 29.13 7.35
N GLN A 13 0.01 28.49 7.59
CA GLN A 13 -0.96 28.95 8.57
C GLN A 13 -1.26 27.81 9.54
N THR A 14 -0.79 27.94 10.77
CA THR A 14 -1.16 27.08 11.90
C THR A 14 -2.59 27.40 12.31
N LYS A 15 -3.55 26.72 11.69
CA LYS A 15 -4.89 26.53 12.22
C LYS A 15 -4.95 25.13 12.81
N THR A 16 -5.38 25.03 14.06
CA THR A 16 -5.74 23.77 14.71
C THR A 16 -7.03 23.26 14.05
N THR A 17 -6.89 22.71 12.84
CA THR A 17 -7.97 22.08 12.11
C THR A 17 -8.22 20.73 12.75
N THR A 18 -9.42 20.50 13.27
CA THR A 18 -9.88 19.17 13.66
C THR A 18 -10.01 18.36 12.38
N TYR A 19 -8.93 17.70 11.97
CA TYR A 19 -8.96 16.78 10.83
C TYR A 19 -9.90 15.62 11.17
N LEU A 20 -10.54 15.03 10.14
CA LEU A 20 -11.06 13.68 10.27
C LEU A 20 -9.91 12.80 10.75
N THR A 21 -10.06 12.25 11.95
CA THR A 21 -9.03 11.42 12.55
C THR A 21 -9.03 10.10 11.80
N LEU A 22 -8.14 9.95 10.83
CA LEU A 22 -7.66 8.63 10.48
C LEU A 22 -7.11 8.00 11.77
N SER A 23 -7.71 6.90 12.19
CA SER A 23 -7.27 6.15 13.36
C SER A 23 -6.73 4.78 13.00
N ILE A 24 -7.18 4.20 11.88
CA ILE A 24 -7.00 2.79 11.56
C ILE A 24 -6.18 2.60 10.29
N VAL A 25 -5.14 1.76 10.40
CA VAL A 25 -4.28 1.36 9.29
C VAL A 25 -4.27 -0.15 9.15
N LEU A 26 -4.42 -0.65 7.92
CA LEU A 26 -4.25 -2.05 7.57
C LEU A 26 -3.06 -2.20 6.62
N ILE A 27 -2.02 -2.92 7.04
CA ILE A 27 -0.83 -3.20 6.24
C ILE A 27 -0.92 -4.60 5.64
N LEU A 28 -0.71 -4.69 4.32
CA LEU A 28 -0.70 -5.96 3.59
C LEU A 28 0.70 -6.59 3.60
N GLY A 29 0.85 -7.69 4.34
CA GLY A 29 2.08 -8.45 4.52
C GLY A 29 2.07 -9.87 3.94
N ALA A 30 0.94 -10.35 3.42
CA ALA A 30 0.74 -11.74 2.97
C ALA A 30 1.45 -12.12 1.65
N GLY A 31 2.21 -11.20 1.04
CA GLY A 31 2.91 -11.45 -0.21
C GLY A 31 4.13 -12.37 -0.09
N TYR A 32 4.17 -13.44 -0.89
CA TYR A 32 5.24 -14.45 -0.88
C TYR A 32 6.59 -13.99 -1.48
N GLY A 33 6.61 -12.83 -2.16
CA GLY A 33 7.87 -12.23 -2.63
C GLY A 33 8.71 -13.10 -3.58
N THR A 34 8.06 -13.96 -4.38
CA THR A 34 8.72 -15.00 -5.20
C THR A 34 9.87 -14.48 -6.06
N ARG A 35 9.74 -13.29 -6.65
CA ARG A 35 10.81 -12.63 -7.42
C ARG A 35 12.04 -12.35 -6.57
N LEU A 36 11.86 -11.71 -5.41
CA LEU A 36 12.95 -11.44 -4.49
C LEU A 36 13.62 -12.73 -4.01
N GLN A 37 12.84 -13.73 -3.60
CA GLN A 37 13.39 -15.01 -3.12
C GLN A 37 14.24 -15.70 -4.20
N ARG A 38 13.79 -15.70 -5.46
CA ARG A 38 14.57 -16.19 -6.60
C ARG A 38 15.87 -15.42 -6.79
N ASP A 39 15.82 -14.09 -6.75
CA ASP A 39 17.00 -13.25 -6.90
C ASP A 39 18.00 -13.46 -5.74
N LEU A 40 17.51 -13.68 -4.52
CA LEU A 40 18.32 -14.00 -3.33
C LEU A 40 18.99 -15.37 -3.41
N HIS A 41 18.30 -16.40 -3.92
CA HIS A 41 18.91 -17.70 -4.18
C HIS A 41 20.09 -17.62 -5.15
N ALA A 42 20.02 -16.71 -6.12
CA ALA A 42 21.08 -16.48 -7.10
C ALA A 42 22.21 -15.58 -6.59
N SER A 43 22.05 -14.93 -5.42
CA SER A 43 23.03 -14.01 -4.85
C SER A 43 23.98 -14.72 -3.86
N SER A 44 25.26 -14.33 -3.84
CA SER A 44 26.20 -14.69 -2.78
C SER A 44 26.07 -13.81 -1.55
N ASP A 45 25.87 -12.50 -1.76
CA ASP A 45 26.09 -11.48 -0.72
C ASP A 45 24.85 -11.24 0.13
N TYR A 46 23.67 -11.57 -0.39
CA TYR A 46 22.39 -11.29 0.27
C TYR A 46 21.66 -12.55 0.78
N LYS A 47 22.33 -13.71 0.85
CA LYS A 47 21.71 -14.98 1.31
C LYS A 47 21.09 -14.90 2.71
N HIS A 48 21.58 -14.01 3.56
CA HIS A 48 21.04 -13.78 4.90
C HIS A 48 19.60 -13.24 4.91
N LEU A 49 19.09 -12.74 3.77
CA LEU A 49 17.71 -12.28 3.59
C LEU A 49 16.77 -13.37 3.07
N LEU A 50 17.28 -14.57 2.77
CA LEU A 50 16.47 -15.66 2.24
C LEU A 50 15.40 -16.08 3.26
N GLY A 51 14.15 -16.21 2.81
CA GLY A 51 13.01 -16.52 3.67
C GLY A 51 12.45 -15.33 4.46
N VAL A 52 13.11 -14.16 4.44
CA VAL A 52 12.57 -12.95 5.07
C VAL A 52 11.40 -12.41 4.23
N PRO A 53 10.21 -12.19 4.81
CA PRO A 53 9.08 -11.59 4.10
C PRO A 53 9.44 -10.18 3.61
N LYS A 54 8.96 -9.76 2.43
CA LYS A 54 9.32 -8.44 1.85
C LYS A 54 9.08 -7.28 2.81
N ALA A 55 7.94 -7.30 3.49
CA ALA A 55 7.55 -6.29 4.46
C ALA A 55 8.47 -6.22 5.70
N LEU A 56 9.15 -7.32 6.00
CA LEU A 56 10.04 -7.46 7.15
C LEU A 56 11.52 -7.39 6.78
N LEU A 57 11.86 -7.00 5.54
CA LEU A 57 13.25 -6.78 5.16
C LEU A 57 13.83 -5.62 5.97
N PRO A 58 15.01 -5.77 6.59
CA PRO A 58 15.68 -4.66 7.25
C PRO A 58 16.03 -3.59 6.22
N LEU A 59 15.79 -2.32 6.53
CA LEU A 59 15.91 -1.24 5.55
C LEU A 59 16.31 0.07 6.22
N GLY A 60 17.39 0.68 5.77
CA GLY A 60 17.77 2.04 6.20
C GLY A 60 17.98 2.17 7.71
N GLY A 61 18.69 1.21 8.31
CA GLY A 61 18.93 1.16 9.75
C GLY A 61 17.72 0.75 10.61
N ARG A 62 16.56 0.46 10.00
CA ARG A 62 15.39 -0.13 10.68
C ARG A 62 15.35 -1.64 10.53
N ASP A 63 14.69 -2.30 11.48
CA ASP A 63 14.58 -3.76 11.54
C ASP A 63 13.69 -4.35 10.44
N ALA A 64 12.73 -3.56 9.94
CA ALA A 64 11.82 -3.94 8.86
C ALA A 64 11.39 -2.72 8.02
N LEU A 65 11.04 -2.96 6.75
CA LEU A 65 10.47 -1.98 5.84
C LEU A 65 9.21 -1.34 6.45
N ILE A 66 8.28 -2.16 6.96
CA ILE A 66 7.03 -1.65 7.56
C ILE A 66 7.24 -0.89 8.88
N THR A 67 8.41 -0.98 9.52
CA THR A 67 8.74 -0.15 10.69
C THR A 67 8.81 1.33 10.33
N HIS A 68 9.18 1.68 9.09
CA HIS A 68 9.10 3.08 8.63
C HIS A 68 7.66 3.61 8.62
N TRP A 69 6.70 2.78 8.23
CA TRP A 69 5.27 3.13 8.31
C TRP A 69 4.79 3.24 9.76
N LEU A 70 5.17 2.26 10.59
CA LEU A 70 4.84 2.25 12.02
C LEU A 70 5.30 3.54 12.71
N ASP A 71 6.55 3.94 12.49
CA ASP A 71 7.13 5.17 13.04
C ASP A 71 6.37 6.41 12.54
N LEU A 72 6.09 6.49 11.23
CA LEU A 72 5.36 7.60 10.64
C LEU A 72 3.95 7.76 11.24
N PHE A 73 3.19 6.66 11.34
CA PHE A 73 1.83 6.68 11.88
C PHE A 73 1.81 7.03 13.37
N ARG A 74 2.71 6.44 14.18
CA ARG A 74 2.82 6.76 15.61
C ARG A 74 3.21 8.21 15.87
N SER A 75 4.07 8.79 15.04
CA SER A 75 4.42 10.22 15.14
C SER A 75 3.22 11.16 14.93
N HIS A 76 2.13 10.64 14.34
CA HIS A 76 0.86 11.33 14.12
C HIS A 76 -0.27 10.84 15.04
N ASN A 77 0.06 10.10 16.11
CA ASN A 77 -0.88 9.50 17.06
C ASN A 77 -1.84 8.47 16.45
N ILE A 78 -1.46 7.83 15.34
CA ILE A 78 -2.20 6.73 14.72
C ILE A 78 -1.60 5.43 15.27
N ASN A 79 -2.34 4.76 16.15
CA ASN A 79 -1.84 3.58 16.89
C ASN A 79 -2.58 2.28 16.54
N ASP A 80 -3.78 2.35 15.96
CA ASP A 80 -4.55 1.17 15.55
C ASP A 80 -4.03 0.67 14.18
N ILE A 81 -2.88 0.02 14.24
CA ILE A 81 -2.15 -0.51 13.08
C ILE A 81 -2.26 -2.03 13.10
N TYR A 82 -2.85 -2.56 12.04
CA TYR A 82 -3.16 -3.96 11.84
C TYR A 82 -2.36 -4.52 10.66
N VAL A 83 -2.03 -5.80 10.70
CA VAL A 83 -1.28 -6.47 9.64
C VAL A 83 -1.95 -7.78 9.26
N VAL A 84 -2.22 -7.94 7.96
CA VAL A 84 -2.62 -9.23 7.38
C VAL A 84 -1.39 -9.88 6.76
N THR A 85 -1.09 -11.11 7.18
CA THR A 85 0.01 -11.92 6.67
C THR A 85 -0.49 -13.30 6.27
N ASN A 86 0.42 -14.18 5.83
CA ASN A 86 0.12 -15.58 5.52
C ASN A 86 0.64 -16.52 6.61
N ALA A 87 0.16 -17.76 6.62
CA ALA A 87 0.55 -18.74 7.62
C ALA A 87 2.04 -19.11 7.54
N ALA A 88 2.63 -19.07 6.35
CA ALA A 88 4.05 -19.37 6.16
C ALA A 88 5.00 -18.36 6.84
N THR A 89 4.52 -17.13 7.06
CA THR A 89 5.35 -16.03 7.58
C THR A 89 4.81 -15.39 8.86
N TYR A 90 3.68 -15.90 9.38
CA TYR A 90 2.99 -15.37 10.57
C TYR A 90 3.92 -15.17 11.77
N ASP A 91 4.71 -16.18 12.13
CA ASP A 91 5.62 -16.11 13.30
C ASP A 91 6.67 -15.00 13.17
N ALA A 92 7.11 -14.69 11.94
CA ALA A 92 8.04 -13.59 11.69
C ALA A 92 7.39 -12.23 11.97
N PHE A 93 6.11 -12.06 11.62
CA PHE A 93 5.34 -10.86 11.92
C PHE A 93 5.00 -10.73 13.40
N VAL A 94 4.68 -11.84 14.10
CA VAL A 94 4.49 -11.83 15.56
C VAL A 94 5.78 -11.39 16.25
N SER A 95 6.92 -11.94 15.83
CA SER A 95 8.23 -11.55 16.37
C SER A 95 8.56 -10.08 16.09
N TRP A 96 8.21 -9.56 14.91
CA TRP A 96 8.33 -8.14 14.59
C TRP A 96 7.42 -7.27 15.47
N ALA A 97 6.19 -7.72 15.70
CA ALA A 97 5.21 -7.01 16.52
C ALA A 97 5.70 -6.87 17.97
N GLU A 98 6.21 -7.95 18.58
CA GLU A 98 6.79 -7.92 19.93
C GLU A 98 7.93 -6.88 20.04
N ARG A 99 8.90 -6.92 19.12
CA ARG A 99 10.05 -5.99 19.12
C ARG A 99 9.61 -4.53 18.98
N ASN A 100 8.54 -4.29 18.24
CA ASN A 100 8.05 -2.95 17.90
C ASN A 100 6.85 -2.52 18.76
N GLN A 101 6.52 -3.25 19.83
CA GLN A 101 5.41 -2.93 20.74
C GLN A 101 4.05 -2.82 20.01
N VAL A 102 3.86 -3.63 18.97
CA VAL A 102 2.56 -3.84 18.33
C VAL A 102 1.93 -5.04 19.00
N ARG A 103 0.64 -4.93 19.34
CA ARG A 103 -0.06 -6.03 20.03
C ARG A 103 -0.19 -7.22 19.09
N GLN A 104 0.02 -8.43 19.59
CA GLN A 104 -0.05 -9.63 18.75
C GLN A 104 -1.44 -9.81 18.13
N GLU A 105 -2.51 -9.42 18.83
CA GLU A 105 -3.88 -9.44 18.32
C GLU A 105 -4.12 -8.50 17.13
N ASN A 106 -3.18 -7.61 16.80
CA ASN A 106 -3.25 -6.79 15.60
C ASN A 106 -2.60 -7.49 14.38
N ILE A 107 -2.10 -8.71 14.52
CA ILE A 107 -1.48 -9.50 13.44
C ILE A 107 -2.36 -10.71 13.16
N VAL A 108 -2.81 -10.87 11.91
CA VAL A 108 -3.64 -12.00 11.49
C VAL A 108 -3.04 -12.73 10.31
N SER A 109 -3.13 -14.06 10.33
CA SER A 109 -2.81 -14.93 9.21
C SER A 109 -4.06 -15.21 8.37
N ASP A 110 -3.97 -15.05 7.06
CA ASP A 110 -4.99 -15.45 6.08
C ASP A 110 -5.15 -16.99 5.94
N GLY A 111 -4.28 -17.76 6.61
CA GLY A 111 -4.27 -19.22 6.62
C GLY A 111 -3.56 -19.87 5.42
N THR A 112 -3.08 -19.09 4.45
CA THR A 112 -2.42 -19.63 3.24
C THR A 112 -0.96 -19.97 3.51
N LEU A 113 -0.46 -21.01 2.84
CA LEU A 113 0.91 -21.52 3.02
C LEU A 113 1.78 -21.36 1.77
N THR A 114 1.18 -21.14 0.61
CA THR A 114 1.91 -21.02 -0.66
C THR A 114 1.39 -19.91 -1.54
N ASN A 115 2.24 -19.42 -2.44
CA ASN A 115 1.84 -18.42 -3.43
C ASN A 115 0.68 -18.92 -4.30
N GLU A 116 0.62 -20.20 -4.63
CA GLU A 116 -0.43 -20.79 -5.48
C GLU A 116 -1.80 -20.79 -4.78
N THR A 117 -1.80 -20.95 -3.46
CA THR A 117 -3.01 -21.00 -2.63
C THR A 117 -3.40 -19.66 -2.03
N ARG A 118 -2.59 -18.60 -2.22
CA ARG A 118 -2.84 -17.24 -1.72
C ARG A 118 -4.27 -16.78 -1.98
N LEU A 119 -4.85 -16.04 -1.03
CA LEU A 119 -6.16 -15.41 -1.22
C LEU A 119 -6.04 -14.32 -2.29
N GLY A 120 -5.03 -13.48 -2.15
CA GLY A 120 -4.72 -12.38 -3.04
C GLY A 120 -5.03 -11.04 -2.41
N ALA A 121 -4.46 -9.96 -2.95
CA ALA A 121 -4.37 -8.72 -2.18
C ALA A 121 -5.73 -8.07 -1.86
N VAL A 122 -6.71 -8.12 -2.77
CA VAL A 122 -8.06 -7.58 -2.47
C VAL A 122 -8.81 -8.46 -1.45
N PRO A 123 -8.88 -9.80 -1.62
CA PRO A 123 -9.37 -10.68 -0.56
C PRO A 123 -8.68 -10.50 0.79
N ASP A 124 -7.37 -10.26 0.84
CA ASP A 124 -6.64 -10.00 2.10
C ASP A 124 -7.10 -8.71 2.78
N ILE A 125 -7.42 -7.66 2.01
CA ILE A 125 -8.01 -6.43 2.57
C ILE A 125 -9.36 -6.75 3.22
N ALA A 126 -10.24 -7.47 2.50
CA ALA A 126 -11.57 -7.81 3.00
C ALA A 126 -11.48 -8.68 4.26
N PHE A 127 -10.63 -9.71 4.22
CA PHE A 127 -10.34 -10.57 5.36
C PHE A 127 -9.85 -9.78 6.58
N GLY A 128 -8.88 -8.88 6.40
CA GLY A 128 -8.37 -8.05 7.48
C GLY A 128 -9.44 -7.14 8.09
N ILE A 129 -10.22 -6.47 7.25
CA ILE A 129 -11.32 -5.58 7.69
C ILE A 129 -12.32 -6.35 8.56
N HIS A 130 -12.76 -7.53 8.11
CA HIS A 130 -13.72 -8.34 8.88
C HIS A 130 -13.13 -8.95 10.13
N HIS A 131 -11.89 -9.45 10.06
CA HIS A 131 -11.25 -10.10 11.20
C HIS A 131 -11.08 -9.14 12.38
N PHE A 132 -10.68 -7.90 12.11
CA PHE A 132 -10.46 -6.87 13.13
C PHE A 132 -11.70 -6.03 13.43
N GLY A 133 -12.82 -6.24 12.74
CA GLY A 133 -14.06 -5.50 12.98
C GLY A 133 -14.00 -4.02 12.59
N LEU A 134 -13.37 -3.70 11.46
CA LEU A 134 -13.05 -2.33 11.03
C LEU A 134 -14.14 -1.69 10.15
N GLU A 135 -15.28 -2.35 9.94
CA GLU A 135 -16.30 -1.96 8.95
C GLU A 135 -16.98 -0.61 9.25
N GLN A 136 -16.89 -0.13 10.50
CA GLN A 136 -17.54 1.10 10.95
C GLN A 136 -16.64 2.34 10.85
N ASP A 137 -15.40 2.16 10.42
CA ASP A 137 -14.36 3.18 10.39
C ASP A 137 -13.74 3.31 9.00
N SER A 138 -13.16 4.48 8.73
CA SER A 138 -12.36 4.66 7.51
C SER A 138 -10.99 4.00 7.72
N VAL A 139 -10.56 3.19 6.75
CA VAL A 139 -9.35 2.37 6.87
C VAL A 139 -8.32 2.81 5.85
N LEU A 140 -7.10 3.14 6.30
CA LEU A 140 -5.96 3.33 5.41
C LEU A 140 -5.29 1.98 5.13
N VAL A 141 -5.37 1.52 3.88
CA VAL A 141 -4.71 0.30 3.41
C VAL A 141 -3.36 0.64 2.79
N VAL A 142 -2.30 -0.02 3.25
CA VAL A 142 -0.92 0.18 2.80
C VAL A 142 -0.31 -1.13 2.31
N GLY A 143 0.31 -1.09 1.13
CA GLY A 143 1.13 -2.21 0.63
C GLY A 143 2.42 -2.34 1.44
N GLY A 144 2.65 -3.48 2.08
CA GLY A 144 3.81 -3.69 2.96
C GLY A 144 5.16 -3.75 2.26
N ASP A 145 5.23 -3.69 0.93
CA ASP A 145 6.48 -3.67 0.16
C ASP A 145 6.83 -2.30 -0.43
N THR A 146 6.03 -1.28 -0.13
CA THR A 146 6.16 0.06 -0.70
C THR A 146 6.43 1.09 0.39
N LEU A 147 7.35 2.03 0.13
CA LEU A 147 7.56 3.24 0.92
C LEU A 147 7.48 4.48 0.02
N PHE A 148 7.21 5.65 0.58
CA PHE A 148 7.28 6.91 -0.15
C PHE A 148 8.65 7.57 -0.02
N LEU A 149 8.93 8.53 -0.90
CA LEU A 149 10.12 9.36 -0.78
C LEU A 149 10.04 10.24 0.47
N SER A 150 11.20 10.64 0.99
CA SER A 150 11.40 11.32 2.27
C SER A 150 10.69 12.67 2.42
N ASP A 151 10.26 13.27 1.30
CA ASP A 151 9.53 14.52 1.28
C ASP A 151 8.02 14.34 1.51
N PHE A 152 7.50 13.10 1.52
CA PHE A 152 6.11 12.82 1.85
C PHE A 152 5.75 13.27 3.27
N GLN A 153 4.62 13.97 3.38
CA GLN A 153 4.08 14.48 4.63
C GLN A 153 2.66 13.91 4.84
N LEU A 154 2.51 13.05 5.85
CA LEU A 154 1.23 12.40 6.12
C LEU A 154 0.14 13.43 6.47
N GLN A 155 0.49 14.48 7.21
CA GLN A 155 -0.42 15.56 7.58
C GLN A 155 -1.05 16.27 6.38
N ASP A 156 -0.32 16.40 5.27
CA ASP A 156 -0.82 17.06 4.06
C ASP A 156 -1.88 16.19 3.38
N LEU A 157 -1.68 14.87 3.39
CA LEU A 157 -2.68 13.89 2.93
C LEU A 157 -3.91 13.89 3.83
N LEU A 158 -3.71 13.87 5.15
CA LEU A 158 -4.81 13.90 6.13
C LEU A 158 -5.66 15.18 6.01
N ALA A 159 -5.05 16.29 5.59
CA ALA A 159 -5.76 17.54 5.32
C ALA A 159 -6.70 17.46 4.10
N GLN A 160 -6.54 16.48 3.21
CA GLN A 160 -7.39 16.28 2.04
C GLN A 160 -8.55 15.31 2.27
N VAL A 161 -8.62 14.68 3.44
CA VAL A 161 -9.66 13.72 3.78
C VAL A 161 -11.00 14.43 3.89
N THR A 162 -11.99 13.92 3.16
CA THR A 162 -13.35 14.44 3.16
C THR A 162 -14.35 13.30 3.35
N PRO A 163 -15.40 13.44 4.18
CA PRO A 163 -16.37 12.38 4.38
C PRO A 163 -17.08 12.01 3.07
N GLY A 164 -17.41 10.73 2.88
CA GLY A 164 -18.08 10.26 1.67
C GLY A 164 -17.18 10.22 0.43
N SER A 165 -15.85 10.17 0.64
CA SER A 165 -14.89 9.99 -0.44
C SER A 165 -13.70 9.17 0.02
N CYS A 166 -13.25 8.24 -0.83
CA CYS A 166 -11.96 7.60 -0.67
C CYS A 166 -10.85 8.54 -1.14
N LEU A 167 -9.63 8.32 -0.66
CA LEU A 167 -8.45 9.08 -1.05
C LEU A 167 -7.30 8.13 -1.38
N VAL A 168 -6.70 8.28 -2.55
CA VAL A 168 -5.53 7.50 -2.98
C VAL A 168 -4.37 8.41 -3.32
N THR A 169 -3.14 7.92 -3.20
CA THR A 169 -1.96 8.68 -3.66
C THR A 169 -1.67 8.45 -5.13
N THR A 170 -1.13 9.46 -5.82
CA THR A 170 -0.64 9.32 -7.20
C THR A 170 0.73 9.98 -7.37
N TYR A 171 1.53 9.50 -8.32
CA TYR A 171 2.79 10.13 -8.69
C TYR A 171 3.06 10.01 -10.19
N ALA A 172 3.81 10.96 -10.74
CA ALA A 172 4.11 10.98 -12.17
C ALA A 172 5.18 9.93 -12.54
N VAL A 173 4.95 9.18 -13.61
CA VAL A 173 5.92 8.23 -14.19
C VAL A 173 6.25 8.57 -15.64
N PRO A 174 7.47 8.26 -16.13
CA PRO A 174 7.78 8.44 -17.55
C PRO A 174 7.01 7.43 -18.41
N ASP A 175 6.79 7.75 -19.69
CA ASP A 175 6.14 6.90 -20.69
C ASP A 175 6.69 5.47 -20.74
N SER A 176 8.01 5.34 -20.56
CA SER A 176 8.71 4.05 -20.57
C SER A 176 8.37 3.15 -19.39
N GLU A 177 7.67 3.64 -18.36
CA GLU A 177 7.33 2.88 -17.16
C GLU A 177 5.83 2.70 -16.92
N VAL A 178 4.97 3.34 -17.71
CA VAL A 178 3.50 3.27 -17.61
C VAL A 178 2.99 1.82 -17.51
N HIS A 179 3.55 0.92 -18.32
CA HIS A 179 3.18 -0.51 -18.36
C HIS A 179 3.51 -1.31 -17.09
N LYS A 180 4.16 -0.70 -16.09
CA LYS A 180 4.53 -1.36 -14.83
C LYS A 180 3.51 -1.12 -13.72
N PHE A 181 2.63 -0.12 -13.86
CA PHE A 181 1.81 0.39 -12.76
C PHE A 181 0.33 0.44 -13.11
N GLY A 182 -0.52 0.54 -12.08
CA GLY A 182 -1.89 1.01 -12.22
C GLY A 182 -1.89 2.51 -12.49
N ILE A 183 -2.51 2.93 -13.60
CA ILE A 183 -2.52 4.30 -14.10
C ILE A 183 -3.91 4.90 -13.91
N VAL A 184 -3.95 6.07 -13.29
CA VAL A 184 -5.16 6.81 -12.95
C VAL A 184 -5.35 7.95 -13.92
N GLU A 185 -6.57 8.16 -14.38
CA GLU A 185 -6.99 9.43 -15.00
C GLU A 185 -7.87 10.20 -14.01
N THR A 186 -7.77 11.52 -14.04
CA THR A 186 -8.58 12.40 -13.18
C THR A 186 -9.27 13.49 -13.96
N ASP A 187 -10.35 14.01 -13.41
CA ASP A 187 -10.90 15.29 -13.83
C ASP A 187 -10.06 16.48 -13.32
N GLN A 188 -10.56 17.70 -13.53
CA GLN A 188 -9.90 18.95 -13.12
C GLN A 188 -9.86 19.14 -11.60
N GLU A 189 -10.72 18.44 -10.85
CA GLU A 189 -10.79 18.49 -9.39
C GLU A 189 -9.94 17.39 -8.72
N GLY A 190 -9.23 16.58 -9.51
CA GLY A 190 -8.43 15.46 -9.01
C GLY A 190 -9.26 14.26 -8.59
N ILE A 191 -10.49 14.13 -9.09
CA ILE A 191 -11.34 12.96 -8.90
C ILE A 191 -11.02 11.93 -9.97
N MET A 192 -10.82 10.68 -9.55
CA MET A 192 -10.54 9.56 -10.45
C MET A 192 -11.70 9.34 -11.42
N THR A 193 -11.41 9.31 -12.72
CA THR A 193 -12.37 9.05 -13.80
C THR A 193 -12.08 7.73 -14.53
N SER A 194 -10.88 7.19 -14.39
CA SER A 194 -10.47 5.92 -14.98
C SER A 194 -9.30 5.30 -14.21
N PHE A 195 -9.22 3.96 -14.24
CA PHE A 195 -8.08 3.20 -13.74
C PHE A 195 -7.72 2.10 -14.74
N LEU A 196 -6.45 2.06 -15.15
CA LEU A 196 -5.91 1.09 -16.09
C LEU A 196 -4.77 0.32 -15.43
N GLU A 197 -4.89 -1.00 -15.31
CA GLU A 197 -3.83 -1.84 -14.73
C GLU A 197 -2.78 -2.18 -15.79
N LYS A 198 -1.56 -1.66 -15.63
CA LYS A 198 -0.40 -1.93 -16.50
C LYS A 198 -0.69 -1.72 -17.99
N PRO A 199 -1.24 -0.57 -18.40
CA PRO A 199 -1.62 -0.34 -19.79
C PRO A 199 -0.39 -0.18 -20.69
N ASN A 200 -0.59 -0.43 -21.98
CA ASN A 200 0.30 0.06 -23.01
C ASN A 200 0.34 1.60 -22.96
N PRO A 201 1.51 2.25 -23.13
CA PRO A 201 1.62 3.71 -23.11
C PRO A 201 0.73 4.46 -24.12
N LYS A 202 0.18 3.77 -25.13
CA LYS A 202 -0.75 4.33 -26.13
C LYS A 202 -2.22 4.30 -25.69
N GLU A 203 -2.57 3.53 -24.66
CA GLU A 203 -3.96 3.40 -24.20
C GLU A 203 -4.43 4.60 -23.36
N THR A 204 -3.50 5.39 -22.83
CA THR A 204 -3.81 6.60 -22.05
C THR A 204 -2.70 7.66 -22.20
N THR A 205 -3.09 8.93 -22.12
CA THR A 205 -2.15 10.05 -22.02
C THR A 205 -1.76 10.36 -20.57
N SER A 206 -2.44 9.77 -19.58
CA SER A 206 -2.11 9.96 -18.17
C SER A 206 -0.80 9.28 -17.80
N ARG A 207 -0.11 9.88 -16.83
CA ARG A 207 1.15 9.42 -16.27
C ARG A 207 1.09 9.29 -14.75
N LEU A 208 -0.11 9.24 -14.18
CA LEU A 208 -0.32 9.15 -12.74
C LEU A 208 -0.38 7.69 -12.29
N ALA A 209 0.74 7.17 -11.78
CA ALA A 209 0.79 5.86 -11.15
C ALA A 209 0.18 5.91 -9.74
N CYS A 210 -0.53 4.85 -9.35
CA CYS A 210 -1.23 4.75 -8.07
C CYS A 210 -0.70 3.56 -7.25
N PRO A 211 0.12 3.80 -6.21
CA PRO A 211 0.53 2.74 -5.29
C PRO A 211 -0.54 2.41 -4.27
N CYS A 212 -0.44 1.23 -3.66
CA CYS A 212 -1.30 0.79 -2.57
C CYS A 212 -1.07 1.62 -1.31
N PHE A 213 -1.76 2.75 -1.25
CA PHE A 213 -1.92 3.65 -0.11
C PHE A 213 -3.30 4.29 -0.27
N TYR A 214 -4.31 3.56 0.19
CA TYR A 214 -5.71 3.82 -0.08
C TYR A 214 -6.45 4.08 1.22
N LEU A 215 -6.92 5.30 1.42
CA LEU A 215 -7.88 5.59 2.47
C LEU A 215 -9.28 5.30 1.96
N PHE A 216 -9.87 4.22 2.42
CA PHE A 216 -11.26 3.88 2.13
C PHE A 216 -12.18 4.54 3.15
N ASP A 217 -13.19 5.26 2.66
CA ASP A 217 -14.32 5.68 3.50
C ASP A 217 -15.12 4.44 3.89
N LYS A 218 -15.60 4.38 5.13
CA LYS A 218 -16.43 3.27 5.62
C LYS A 218 -17.63 2.95 4.73
N GLN A 219 -18.23 3.95 4.08
CA GLN A 219 -19.37 3.75 3.19
C GLN A 219 -18.99 3.01 1.89
N ALA A 220 -17.70 2.97 1.54
CA ALA A 220 -17.19 2.24 0.40
C ALA A 220 -16.87 0.77 0.73
N LEU A 221 -16.69 0.42 2.00
CA LEU A 221 -16.27 -0.93 2.40
C LEU A 221 -17.25 -2.04 1.96
N PRO A 222 -18.58 -1.86 1.94
CA PRO A 222 -19.49 -2.88 1.39
C PRO A 222 -19.25 -3.21 -0.09
N LEU A 223 -18.63 -2.31 -0.86
CA LEU A 223 -18.26 -2.59 -2.25
C LEU A 223 -17.08 -3.57 -2.36
N LEU A 224 -16.26 -3.66 -1.32
CA LEU A 224 -15.18 -4.64 -1.24
C LEU A 224 -15.75 -6.06 -1.15
N ASP A 225 -16.77 -6.26 -0.31
CA ASP A 225 -17.46 -7.54 -0.17
C ASP A 225 -18.17 -7.93 -1.47
N ALA A 226 -18.84 -6.96 -2.09
CA ALA A 226 -19.47 -7.14 -3.39
C ALA A 226 -18.44 -7.57 -4.46
N PHE A 227 -17.27 -6.93 -4.48
CA PHE A 227 -16.18 -7.30 -5.38
C PHE A 227 -15.66 -8.72 -5.12
N VAL A 228 -15.38 -9.07 -3.87
CA VAL A 228 -14.86 -10.40 -3.52
C VAL A 228 -15.86 -11.50 -3.89
N GLU A 229 -17.16 -11.29 -3.67
CA GLU A 229 -18.19 -12.27 -4.04
C GLU A 229 -18.38 -12.33 -5.57
N GLU A 230 -18.39 -11.20 -6.28
CA GLU A 230 -18.53 -11.15 -7.74
C GLU A 230 -17.41 -11.90 -8.48
N PHE A 231 -16.18 -11.83 -7.96
CA PHE A 231 -15.00 -12.46 -8.55
C PHE A 231 -14.63 -13.81 -7.94
N LYS A 232 -15.48 -14.35 -7.06
CA LYS A 232 -15.27 -15.64 -6.42
C LYS A 232 -15.20 -16.77 -7.45
N GLY A 233 -14.13 -17.58 -7.37
CA GLY A 233 -13.89 -18.68 -8.30
C GLY A 233 -13.37 -18.28 -9.68
N GLN A 234 -13.19 -16.98 -9.94
CA GLN A 234 -12.54 -16.49 -11.16
C GLN A 234 -11.01 -16.73 -11.11
N PRO A 235 -10.30 -16.63 -12.24
CA PRO A 235 -8.83 -16.66 -12.24
C PRO A 235 -8.24 -15.56 -11.35
N LYS A 236 -7.22 -15.87 -10.54
CA LYS A 236 -6.68 -14.96 -9.51
C LYS A 236 -6.26 -13.60 -10.07
N GLU A 237 -5.70 -13.56 -11.28
CA GLU A 237 -5.29 -12.34 -11.97
C GLU A 237 -6.42 -11.30 -12.16
N THR A 238 -7.68 -11.71 -12.02
CA THR A 238 -8.85 -10.82 -12.10
C THR A 238 -9.05 -9.99 -10.82
N PHE A 239 -8.58 -10.47 -9.65
CA PHE A 239 -8.84 -9.84 -8.35
C PHE A 239 -7.63 -9.71 -7.41
N ASP A 240 -6.49 -10.33 -7.72
CA ASP A 240 -5.33 -10.41 -6.83
C ASP A 240 -4.56 -9.09 -6.68
N ALA A 241 -4.64 -8.17 -7.65
CA ALA A 241 -3.99 -6.86 -7.53
C ALA A 241 -4.92 -5.82 -6.90
N THR A 242 -4.41 -5.01 -5.97
CA THR A 242 -5.22 -4.01 -5.26
C THR A 242 -5.83 -2.95 -6.20
N GLY A 243 -5.18 -2.67 -7.33
CA GLY A 243 -5.73 -1.82 -8.40
C GLY A 243 -7.01 -2.36 -9.05
N LYS A 244 -7.27 -3.67 -9.01
CA LYS A 244 -8.51 -4.26 -9.52
C LYS A 244 -9.72 -3.78 -8.74
N PHE A 245 -9.59 -3.65 -7.42
CA PHE A 245 -10.65 -3.06 -6.61
C PHE A 245 -10.82 -1.57 -6.89
N LEU A 246 -9.74 -0.81 -7.10
CA LEU A 246 -9.88 0.60 -7.48
C LEU A 246 -10.65 0.77 -8.79
N ALA A 247 -10.36 -0.06 -9.80
CA ALA A 247 -11.10 -0.08 -11.06
C ALA A 247 -12.59 -0.40 -10.88
N TYR A 248 -12.94 -1.25 -9.90
CA TYR A 248 -14.31 -1.53 -9.53
C TYR A 248 -14.97 -0.39 -8.73
N LEU A 249 -14.19 0.27 -7.86
CA LEU A 249 -14.65 1.24 -6.89
C LEU A 249 -14.96 2.60 -7.53
N TYR A 250 -14.06 3.15 -8.35
CA TYR A 250 -14.21 4.53 -8.85
C TYR A 250 -15.53 4.83 -9.59
N PRO A 251 -16.15 3.91 -10.39
CA PRO A 251 -17.44 4.21 -11.00
C PRO A 251 -18.62 4.14 -10.01
N ARG A 252 -18.39 3.66 -8.78
CA ARG A 252 -19.43 3.41 -7.76
C ARG A 252 -19.29 4.30 -6.54
N PHE A 253 -18.10 4.85 -6.28
CA PHE A 253 -17.82 5.69 -5.12
C PHE A 253 -16.78 6.75 -5.47
N LYS A 254 -16.90 7.94 -4.88
CA LYS A 254 -15.97 9.05 -5.16
C LYS A 254 -14.57 8.71 -4.66
N VAL A 255 -13.59 8.69 -5.56
CA VAL A 255 -12.17 8.48 -5.23
C VAL A 255 -11.38 9.74 -5.60
N LYS A 256 -10.92 10.46 -4.58
CA LYS A 256 -10.02 11.61 -4.71
C LYS A 256 -8.57 11.14 -4.85
N THR A 257 -7.73 11.97 -5.45
CA THR A 257 -6.29 11.72 -5.55
C THR A 257 -5.47 12.74 -4.75
N PHE A 258 -4.32 12.30 -4.25
CA PHE A 258 -3.33 13.13 -3.57
C PHE A 258 -1.94 12.93 -4.21
N PRO A 259 -1.32 13.97 -4.78
CA PRO A 259 -0.02 13.83 -5.42
C PRO A 259 1.09 13.62 -4.39
N ILE A 260 1.99 12.68 -4.66
CA ILE A 260 3.25 12.48 -3.94
C ILE A 260 4.42 12.54 -4.93
N SER A 261 5.63 12.79 -4.43
CA SER A 261 6.82 12.89 -5.29
C SER A 261 7.26 11.55 -5.89
N GLY A 262 6.91 10.44 -5.25
CA GLY A 262 7.19 9.10 -5.76
C GLY A 262 7.16 8.05 -4.67
N ARG A 263 7.51 6.82 -5.06
CA ARG A 263 7.60 5.67 -4.17
C ARG A 263 8.83 4.84 -4.45
N ILE A 264 9.18 4.02 -3.47
CA ILE A 264 10.13 2.92 -3.56
C ILE A 264 9.31 1.62 -3.40
N ASP A 265 9.45 0.73 -4.38
CA ASP A 265 8.75 -0.57 -4.44
C ASP A 265 9.78 -1.70 -4.34
N VAL A 266 9.79 -2.41 -3.22
CA VAL A 266 10.74 -3.48 -2.93
C VAL A 266 10.20 -4.81 -3.42
N GLY A 267 10.23 -5.03 -4.74
CA GLY A 267 9.74 -6.27 -5.33
C GLY A 267 10.82 -7.30 -5.71
N GLY A 268 12.10 -6.93 -5.75
CA GLY A 268 13.23 -7.80 -6.13
C GLY A 268 14.55 -7.31 -5.52
N LEU A 269 15.65 -8.05 -5.73
CA LEU A 269 16.91 -7.76 -5.03
C LEU A 269 17.48 -6.38 -5.41
N LYS A 270 17.45 -6.02 -6.71
CA LYS A 270 17.96 -4.71 -7.15
C LYS A 270 17.20 -3.55 -6.51
N SER A 271 15.86 -3.63 -6.47
CA SER A 271 15.03 -2.60 -5.83
C SER A 271 15.24 -2.54 -4.32
N TYR A 272 15.51 -3.68 -3.67
CA TYR A 272 15.87 -3.70 -2.24
C TYR A 272 17.19 -2.97 -1.98
N ILE A 273 18.23 -3.22 -2.79
CA ILE A 273 19.53 -2.55 -2.64
C ILE A 273 19.39 -1.04 -2.83
N ASP A 274 18.65 -0.61 -3.85
CA ASP A 274 18.39 0.80 -4.12
C ASP A 274 17.59 1.46 -2.99
N ALA A 275 16.58 0.76 -2.47
CA ALA A 275 15.80 1.21 -1.33
C ALA A 275 16.68 1.35 -0.07
N ASN A 276 17.50 0.35 0.22
CA ASN A 276 18.35 0.36 1.40
C ASN A 276 19.37 1.49 1.34
N ALA A 277 19.94 1.76 0.16
CA ALA A 277 20.85 2.89 -0.03
C ALA A 277 20.15 4.25 0.11
N TYR A 278 18.87 4.35 -0.25
CA TYR A 278 18.10 5.59 -0.12
C TYR A 278 17.74 5.92 1.34
N PHE A 279 17.41 4.91 2.14
CA PHE A 279 17.02 5.08 3.54
C PHE A 279 18.19 4.94 4.54
N ALA A 280 19.41 4.65 4.07
CA ALA A 280 20.60 4.49 4.91
C ALA A 280 21.14 5.81 5.48
#